data_AF-I1BZ10-F1
#
_entry.id   AF-I1BZ10-F1
#
_cell.length_a   1.000
_cell.length_b   1.000
_cell.length_c   1.000
_cell.angle_alpha   90.00
_cell.angle_beta   90.00
_cell.angle_gamma   90.00
#
_symmetry.space_group_name_H-M   'P 1'
#
loop_
_entity.id
_entity.type
_entity.pdbx_description
1 polymer ?
#
loop_
_entity_poly.entity_id
_entity_poly.type
_entity_poly.pdbx_seq_one_letter_code
_entity_poly.pdbx_strand_id
1 'polypeptide(L)'
;MKGLLVVSFIHIRSALRVEAHPLEYVRNGDHIRLEHFSSSRKLHSHDERPQLTNRKEHHEVTAYGDRLTSDIQDYWSLVLLDDKHEHSKDMNMTWKALDQQFRLFHIRGCALISHDAYYDSPGGHGHQEVTCMVSAVVFDRLGSQTTSTDGTINPKATFAETPSKWFFKKTSLRIWYELSGFSVHLLLNSAIQHIIWSAMLGYIGIRLLKMFLEKRQINLPGLSWINTAGNRSCKE
;
A
#
# COMPACT_ATOMS: atom_id res chain seq x y z
N MET A 1 61.72 3.03 -67.33
CA MET A 1 60.29 2.97 -67.72
C MET A 1 59.71 1.67 -67.19
N LYS A 2 58.60 1.75 -66.45
CA LYS A 2 57.53 0.73 -66.27
C LYS A 2 58.00 -0.66 -65.79
N GLY A 3 57.54 -1.21 -64.68
CA GLY A 3 56.49 -0.85 -63.74
C GLY A 3 56.48 -1.95 -62.68
N LEU A 4 56.55 -1.55 -61.42
CA LEU A 4 56.51 -2.43 -60.26
C LEU A 4 55.05 -2.84 -60.05
N LEU A 5 54.69 -4.09 -60.35
CA LEU A 5 53.37 -4.63 -60.04
C LEU A 5 53.46 -5.35 -58.68
N VAL A 6 53.35 -4.56 -57.61
CA VAL A 6 53.16 -5.09 -56.25
C VAL A 6 51.70 -5.51 -56.14
N VAL A 7 51.47 -6.82 -56.07
CA VAL A 7 50.16 -7.38 -55.73
C VAL A 7 49.96 -7.18 -54.23
N SER A 8 49.40 -6.03 -53.86
CA SER A 8 48.98 -5.76 -52.49
C SER A 8 47.65 -6.46 -52.22
N PHE A 9 47.68 -7.75 -51.87
CA PHE A 9 46.58 -8.34 -51.09
C PHE A 9 46.77 -7.92 -49.64
N ILE A 10 46.18 -6.79 -49.26
CA ILE A 10 45.99 -6.44 -47.85
C ILE A 10 44.84 -7.31 -47.34
N HIS A 11 45.19 -8.44 -46.75
CA HIS A 11 44.27 -9.22 -45.93
C HIS A 11 44.57 -8.94 -44.45
N ILE A 12 44.08 -7.80 -43.95
CA ILE A 12 44.24 -7.30 -42.57
C ILE A 12 43.00 -6.42 -42.32
N ARG A 13 42.10 -6.61 -41.35
CA ARG A 13 42.02 -7.44 -40.15
C ARG A 13 40.55 -7.69 -39.82
N SER A 14 40.27 -8.85 -39.23
CA SER A 14 39.18 -9.05 -38.27
C SER A 14 39.16 -7.90 -37.24
N ALA A 15 38.26 -6.94 -37.39
CA ALA A 15 37.98 -5.91 -36.38
C ALA A 15 36.58 -5.29 -36.54
N LEU A 16 35.57 -6.11 -36.76
CA LEU A 16 34.23 -5.85 -36.18
C LEU A 16 34.02 -6.91 -35.10
N ARG A 17 34.95 -6.99 -34.16
CA ARG A 17 34.59 -7.43 -32.82
C ARG A 17 33.78 -6.26 -32.27
N VAL A 18 32.46 -6.33 -32.41
CA VAL A 18 31.62 -5.82 -31.32
C VAL A 18 32.24 -6.49 -30.11
N GLU A 19 33.01 -5.76 -29.31
CA GLU A 19 33.46 -6.29 -28.04
C GLU A 19 32.17 -6.71 -27.35
N ALA A 20 31.97 -8.03 -27.23
CA ALA A 20 30.82 -8.57 -26.54
C ALA A 20 31.03 -8.12 -25.10
N HIS A 21 30.47 -6.95 -24.77
CA HIS A 21 30.48 -6.46 -23.42
C HIS A 21 29.85 -7.57 -22.59
N PRO A 22 30.49 -7.96 -21.48
CA PRO A 22 29.94 -9.00 -20.63
C PRO A 22 28.50 -8.61 -20.28
N LEU A 23 27.59 -9.58 -20.35
CA LEU A 23 26.18 -9.38 -20.02
C LEU A 23 26.09 -8.74 -18.62
N GLU A 24 25.57 -7.52 -18.57
CA GLU A 24 25.37 -6.79 -17.33
C GLU A 24 23.94 -7.07 -16.84
N TYR A 25 23.85 -7.66 -15.66
CA TYR A 25 22.57 -7.91 -15.00
C TYR A 25 22.16 -6.68 -14.21
N VAL A 26 20.89 -6.31 -14.32
CA VAL A 26 20.28 -5.27 -13.49
C VAL A 26 20.17 -5.77 -12.05
N ARG A 27 20.63 -4.96 -11.10
CA ARG A 27 20.67 -5.26 -9.68
C ARG A 27 19.73 -4.35 -8.89
N ASN A 28 19.51 -4.74 -7.64
CA ASN A 28 18.79 -3.92 -6.68
C ASN A 28 19.53 -2.60 -6.43
N GLY A 29 18.81 -1.49 -6.54
CA GLY A 29 19.32 -0.13 -6.40
C GLY A 29 19.79 0.51 -7.71
N ASP A 30 19.82 -0.23 -8.83
CA ASP A 30 20.29 0.31 -10.11
C ASP A 30 19.34 1.39 -10.64
N HIS A 31 19.93 2.45 -11.21
CA HIS A 31 19.21 3.48 -11.94
C HIS A 31 19.07 3.09 -13.41
N ILE A 32 17.86 2.76 -13.82
CA ILE A 32 17.53 2.30 -15.17
C ILE A 32 16.68 3.33 -15.91
N ARG A 33 16.66 3.20 -17.24
CA ARG A 33 15.75 3.93 -18.12
C ARG A 33 14.91 2.91 -18.88
N LEU A 34 13.60 3.12 -18.90
CA LEU A 34 12.66 2.24 -19.58
C LEU A 34 12.29 2.86 -20.92
N GLU A 35 12.78 2.26 -22.01
CA GLU A 35 12.48 2.70 -23.37
C GLU A 35 11.40 1.83 -24.00
N HIS A 36 10.36 2.47 -24.53
CA HIS A 36 9.32 1.79 -25.27
C HIS A 36 9.83 1.41 -26.66
N PHE A 37 9.95 0.11 -26.93
CA PHE A 37 10.54 -0.44 -28.15
C PHE A 37 9.99 0.16 -29.45
N SER A 38 8.66 0.29 -29.57
CA SER A 38 8.04 0.74 -30.82
C SER A 38 8.13 2.25 -31.05
N SER A 39 8.13 3.07 -30.00
CA SER A 39 8.14 4.54 -30.14
C SER A 39 9.48 5.18 -29.80
N SER A 40 10.44 4.40 -29.27
CA SER A 40 11.74 4.88 -28.77
C SER A 40 11.65 5.98 -27.70
N ARG A 41 10.47 6.14 -27.09
CA ARG A 41 10.21 7.09 -26.00
C ARG A 41 10.53 6.47 -24.66
N LYS A 42 10.95 7.29 -23.70
CA LYS A 42 11.35 6.85 -22.37
C LYS A 42 10.26 7.14 -21.36
N LEU A 43 10.15 6.28 -20.35
CA LEU A 43 9.29 6.53 -19.20
C LEU A 43 9.81 7.76 -18.44
N HIS A 44 8.96 8.76 -18.30
CA HIS A 44 9.34 10.08 -17.81
C HIS A 44 8.32 10.56 -16.77
N SER A 45 8.77 11.31 -15.76
CA SER A 45 7.87 11.98 -14.81
C SER A 45 8.37 13.39 -14.50
N HIS A 46 7.41 14.30 -14.34
CA HIS A 46 7.66 15.72 -14.06
C HIS A 46 6.68 16.24 -13.02
N ASP A 47 6.89 17.47 -12.54
CA ASP A 47 6.07 18.07 -11.49
C ASP A 47 4.81 18.74 -12.05
N GLU A 48 4.00 17.92 -12.73
CA GLU A 48 2.70 18.31 -13.25
C GLU A 48 1.65 17.34 -12.72
N ARG A 49 0.43 17.84 -12.56
CA ARG A 49 -0.68 16.99 -12.09
C ARG A 49 -1.11 16.04 -13.20
N PRO A 50 -1.43 14.78 -12.86
CA PRO A 50 -1.97 13.86 -13.84
C PRO A 50 -3.41 14.25 -14.21
N GLN A 51 -3.91 13.68 -15.31
CA GLN A 51 -5.10 14.17 -16.01
C GLN A 51 -6.40 13.81 -15.31
N LEU A 52 -6.48 12.63 -14.68
CA LEU A 52 -7.68 12.19 -13.96
C LEU A 52 -7.55 12.50 -12.47
N THR A 53 -6.40 12.15 -11.88
CA THR A 53 -6.20 12.32 -10.44
C THR A 53 -5.79 13.74 -10.05
N ASN A 54 -6.70 14.50 -9.44
CA ASN A 54 -6.43 15.87 -8.99
C ASN A 54 -5.79 15.97 -7.59
N ARG A 55 -4.98 14.98 -7.20
CA ARG A 55 -4.29 14.95 -5.90
C ARG A 55 -2.89 15.54 -6.03
N LYS A 56 -2.41 16.26 -5.01
CA LYS A 56 -1.10 16.95 -5.06
C LYS A 56 0.08 16.00 -4.91
N GLU A 57 -0.18 14.82 -4.35
CA GLU A 57 0.83 13.79 -4.09
C GLU A 57 1.15 12.98 -5.35
N HIS A 58 0.31 13.11 -6.39
CA HIS A 58 0.47 12.41 -7.66
C HIS A 58 1.03 13.36 -8.72
N HIS A 59 2.02 12.86 -9.43
CA HIS A 59 2.64 13.49 -10.58
C HIS A 59 2.33 12.70 -11.84
N GLU A 60 2.23 13.42 -12.97
CA GLU A 60 2.03 12.83 -14.28
C GLU A 60 3.23 11.98 -14.69
N VAL A 61 2.94 10.84 -15.30
CA VAL A 61 3.92 9.95 -15.92
C VAL A 61 3.61 9.87 -17.40
N THR A 62 4.62 10.14 -18.23
CA THR A 62 4.47 10.22 -19.69
C THR A 62 5.55 9.41 -20.39
N ALA A 63 5.40 9.27 -21.70
CA ALA A 63 6.45 8.77 -22.58
C ALA A 63 7.07 9.95 -23.33
N TYR A 64 8.29 10.34 -22.96
CA TYR A 64 8.99 11.53 -23.47
C TYR A 64 10.27 11.18 -24.24
N GLY A 65 10.73 12.14 -25.05
CA GLY A 65 11.97 12.05 -25.80
C GLY A 65 11.90 11.13 -27.03
N ASP A 66 13.09 10.83 -27.54
CA ASP A 66 13.36 9.94 -28.68
C ASP A 66 14.76 9.33 -28.47
N ARG A 67 15.29 8.52 -29.38
CA ARG A 67 16.60 7.84 -29.23
C ARG A 67 17.74 8.75 -28.82
N LEU A 68 17.74 10.00 -29.31
CA LEU A 68 18.79 10.99 -29.05
C LEU A 68 18.46 11.95 -27.91
N THR A 69 17.20 12.00 -27.47
CA THR A 69 16.73 12.96 -26.47
C THR A 69 16.46 12.22 -25.17
N SER A 70 17.21 12.56 -24.13
CA SER A 70 16.98 12.07 -22.78
C SER A 70 17.39 13.12 -21.75
N ASP A 71 16.68 13.16 -20.64
CA ASP A 71 17.03 14.01 -19.51
C ASP A 71 17.18 13.19 -18.22
N ILE A 72 17.41 13.89 -17.12
CA ILE A 72 17.62 13.30 -15.80
C ILE A 72 16.31 12.72 -15.24
N GLN A 73 15.16 13.19 -15.70
CA GLN A 73 13.84 12.76 -15.25
C GLN A 73 13.36 11.46 -15.93
N ASP A 74 14.17 10.91 -16.83
CA ASP A 74 13.94 9.58 -17.41
C ASP A 74 14.49 8.45 -16.52
N TYR A 75 15.24 8.76 -15.46
CA TYR A 75 15.87 7.77 -14.58
C TYR A 75 14.95 7.27 -13.47
N TRP A 76 14.92 5.95 -13.32
CA TRP A 76 14.16 5.24 -12.30
C TRP A 76 15.07 4.27 -11.54
N SER A 77 15.07 4.35 -10.22
CA SER A 77 15.73 3.39 -9.33
C SER A 77 14.89 2.13 -9.21
N LEU A 78 15.48 0.99 -9.55
CA LEU A 78 14.87 -0.32 -9.34
C LEU A 78 15.09 -0.78 -7.90
N VAL A 79 14.02 -0.99 -7.15
CA VAL A 79 14.08 -1.55 -5.81
C VAL A 79 13.43 -2.93 -5.82
N LEU A 80 14.24 -3.95 -5.56
CA LEU A 80 13.76 -5.32 -5.46
C LEU A 80 13.13 -5.56 -4.08
N LEU A 81 12.04 -6.32 -4.06
CA LEU A 81 11.39 -6.72 -2.82
C LEU A 81 11.90 -8.09 -2.35
N ASP A 82 11.95 -8.28 -1.04
CA ASP A 82 12.23 -9.58 -0.44
C ASP A 82 10.95 -10.44 -0.30
N ASP A 83 11.09 -11.65 0.23
CA ASP A 83 9.98 -12.58 0.46
C ASP A 83 8.90 -12.04 1.42
N LYS A 84 9.22 -10.99 2.18
CA LYS A 84 8.30 -10.30 3.09
C LYS A 84 7.64 -9.08 2.44
N HIS A 85 7.87 -8.87 1.14
CA HIS A 85 7.43 -7.70 0.38
C HIS A 85 8.01 -6.37 0.89
N GLU A 86 9.12 -6.42 1.63
CA GLU A 86 9.88 -5.26 2.07
C GLU A 86 11.00 -4.93 1.08
N HIS A 87 11.57 -3.72 1.15
CA HIS A 87 12.71 -3.37 0.32
C HIS A 87 13.91 -4.24 0.69
N SER A 88 14.44 -4.99 -0.29
CA SER A 88 15.62 -5.81 -0.08
C SER A 88 16.82 -4.93 0.27
N LYS A 89 17.54 -5.31 1.32
CA LYS A 89 18.81 -4.65 1.74
C LYS A 89 20.00 -5.17 0.94
N ASP A 90 19.83 -6.28 0.22
CA ASP A 90 20.89 -6.87 -0.59
C ASP A 90 21.00 -6.14 -1.93
N MET A 91 22.07 -5.35 -2.09
CA MET A 91 22.37 -4.62 -3.32
C MET A 91 23.01 -5.50 -4.40
N ASN A 92 23.49 -6.70 -4.06
CA ASN A 92 24.02 -7.65 -5.05
C ASN A 92 22.93 -8.53 -5.65
N MET A 93 21.69 -8.41 -5.17
CA MET A 93 20.54 -9.13 -5.68
C MET A 93 20.26 -8.72 -7.14
N THR A 94 20.34 -9.68 -8.05
CA THR A 94 20.02 -9.48 -9.47
C THR A 94 18.52 -9.62 -9.71
N TRP A 95 17.96 -8.75 -10.53
CA TRP A 95 16.57 -8.85 -10.97
C TRP A 95 16.35 -10.14 -11.80
N LYS A 96 15.28 -10.88 -11.48
CA LYS A 96 14.90 -12.11 -12.17
C LYS A 96 13.48 -11.95 -12.74
N ALA A 97 13.23 -12.52 -13.91
CA ALA A 97 11.89 -12.54 -14.46
C ALA A 97 10.97 -13.48 -13.65
N LEU A 98 9.68 -13.13 -13.58
CA LEU A 98 8.57 -13.89 -12.97
C LEU A 98 8.59 -14.03 -11.45
N ASP A 99 9.73 -14.35 -10.85
CA ASP A 99 9.85 -14.67 -9.42
C ASP A 99 10.24 -13.47 -8.55
N GLN A 100 10.43 -12.29 -9.17
CA GLN A 100 10.88 -11.10 -8.49
C GLN A 100 9.83 -10.00 -8.54
N GLN A 101 9.41 -9.55 -7.37
CA GLN A 101 8.67 -8.31 -7.24
C GLN A 101 9.63 -7.12 -7.11
N PHE A 102 9.24 -5.99 -7.68
CA PHE A 102 10.04 -4.78 -7.68
C PHE A 102 9.17 -3.53 -7.66
N ARG A 103 9.78 -2.42 -7.27
CA ARG A 103 9.21 -1.07 -7.33
C ARG A 103 10.16 -0.17 -8.10
N LEU A 104 9.58 0.80 -8.80
CA LEU A 104 10.33 1.82 -9.53
C LEU A 104 10.15 3.14 -8.82
N PHE A 105 11.27 3.73 -8.38
CA PHE A 105 11.30 5.05 -7.77
C PHE A 105 11.92 6.03 -8.75
N HIS A 106 11.24 7.14 -8.98
CA HIS A 106 11.78 8.23 -9.77
C HIS A 106 12.89 8.97 -9.01
N ILE A 107 13.80 9.62 -9.72
CA ILE A 107 14.87 10.41 -9.10
C ILE A 107 14.36 11.54 -8.19
N ARG A 108 13.12 12.02 -8.40
CA ARG A 108 12.47 13.02 -7.54
C ARG A 108 11.87 12.45 -6.25
N GLY A 109 11.99 11.15 -6.01
CA GLY A 109 11.53 10.50 -4.78
C GLY A 109 10.05 10.11 -4.77
N CYS A 110 9.42 9.95 -5.94
CA CYS A 110 8.08 9.38 -6.06
C CYS A 110 8.14 7.94 -6.59
N ALA A 111 7.16 7.09 -6.26
CA ALA A 111 7.09 5.74 -6.80
C ALA A 111 6.06 5.63 -7.92
N LEU A 112 6.38 4.83 -8.93
CA LEU A 112 5.45 4.50 -10.00
C LEU A 112 4.29 3.66 -9.45
N ILE A 113 3.06 4.15 -9.62
CA ILE A 113 1.85 3.49 -9.13
C ILE A 113 0.72 3.59 -10.15
N SER A 114 -0.10 2.55 -10.19
CA SER A 114 -1.40 2.56 -10.84
C SER A 114 -2.51 2.36 -9.82
N HIS A 115 -3.67 2.95 -10.07
CA HIS A 115 -4.81 2.95 -9.15
C HIS A 115 -6.13 2.88 -9.92
N ASP A 116 -7.25 2.79 -9.20
CA ASP A 116 -8.58 2.53 -9.78
C ASP A 116 -9.20 3.79 -10.43
N ALA A 117 -8.50 4.36 -11.40
CA ALA A 117 -8.95 5.44 -12.26
C ALA A 117 -8.68 5.03 -13.72
N TYR A 118 -9.67 5.25 -14.59
CA TYR A 118 -9.62 4.84 -15.98
C TYR A 118 -10.00 6.01 -16.88
N TYR A 119 -9.37 6.07 -18.05
CA TYR A 119 -9.69 7.09 -19.04
C TYR A 119 -10.97 6.75 -19.82
N ASP A 120 -11.82 7.75 -20.00
CA ASP A 120 -13.08 7.63 -20.73
C ASP A 120 -12.86 7.55 -22.26
N SER A 121 -13.87 7.01 -22.95
CA SER A 121 -13.97 7.01 -24.42
C SER A 121 -14.33 8.42 -24.92
N PRO A 122 -13.76 8.94 -26.03
CA PRO A 122 -13.00 8.24 -27.08
C PRO A 122 -11.48 8.22 -26.92
N GLY A 123 -10.92 8.97 -25.96
CA GLY A 123 -9.48 9.24 -25.90
C GLY A 123 -8.63 8.16 -25.22
N GLY A 124 -9.20 7.40 -24.30
CA GLY A 124 -8.40 6.48 -23.47
C GLY A 124 -8.91 5.05 -23.35
N HIS A 125 -9.93 4.66 -24.11
CA HIS A 125 -10.36 3.27 -24.29
C HIS A 125 -10.45 2.41 -23.00
N GLY A 126 -10.73 3.01 -21.83
CA GLY A 126 -10.76 2.29 -20.56
C GLY A 126 -9.39 1.86 -20.02
N HIS A 127 -8.29 2.46 -20.50
CA HIS A 127 -6.96 2.26 -19.94
C HIS A 127 -6.86 2.87 -18.54
N GLN A 128 -6.08 2.21 -17.69
CA GLN A 128 -5.85 2.62 -16.30
C GLN A 128 -4.81 3.74 -16.21
N GLU A 129 -5.01 4.68 -15.28
CA GLU A 129 -4.07 5.76 -15.02
C GLU A 129 -2.79 5.23 -14.36
N VAL A 130 -1.65 5.75 -14.80
CA VAL A 130 -0.33 5.52 -14.20
C VAL A 130 0.23 6.87 -13.76
N THR A 131 0.67 6.95 -12.52
CA THR A 131 1.13 8.20 -11.88
C THR A 131 2.39 7.93 -11.06
N CYS A 132 3.10 9.00 -10.68
CA CYS A 132 4.22 8.93 -9.73
C CYS A 132 3.79 9.55 -8.40
N MET A 133 3.72 8.76 -7.33
CA MET A 133 3.21 9.20 -6.03
C MET A 133 4.34 9.42 -5.02
N VAL A 134 4.40 10.60 -4.40
CA VAL A 134 5.47 10.98 -3.45
C VAL A 134 5.40 10.20 -2.13
N SER A 135 4.19 9.89 -1.65
CA SER A 135 3.96 9.16 -0.39
C SER A 135 3.61 7.69 -0.63
N ALA A 136 4.30 7.06 -1.57
CA ALA A 136 4.03 5.67 -1.93
C ALA A 136 4.63 4.70 -0.90
N VAL A 137 4.05 4.65 0.29
CA VAL A 137 3.95 3.37 1.02
C VAL A 137 2.97 2.54 0.20
N VAL A 138 3.46 1.91 -0.87
CA VAL A 138 2.64 1.10 -1.76
C VAL A 138 2.11 -0.08 -0.95
N PHE A 139 0.81 -0.07 -0.69
CA PHE A 139 0.09 -1.26 -0.27
C PHE A 139 0.07 -2.24 -1.42
N ASP A 140 0.87 -3.29 -1.29
CA ASP A 140 0.81 -4.38 -2.23
C ASP A 140 -0.57 -5.06 -2.13
N ARG A 141 -1.32 -5.09 -3.24
CA ARG A 141 -2.58 -5.86 -3.31
C ARG A 141 -2.30 -7.36 -3.49
N LEU A 142 -1.08 -7.76 -3.85
CA LEU A 142 -0.71 -9.16 -4.12
C LEU A 142 -0.21 -9.92 -2.87
N GLY A 143 0.16 -9.22 -1.79
CA GLY A 143 0.68 -9.80 -0.54
C GLY A 143 -0.34 -9.99 0.60
N SER A 144 -1.64 -10.14 0.32
CA SER A 144 -2.65 -10.38 1.37
C SER A 144 -2.64 -11.82 1.90
N GLN A 145 -1.47 -12.35 2.26
CA GLN A 145 -1.39 -13.45 3.22
C GLN A 145 0.00 -13.59 3.85
N THR A 146 0.04 -13.28 5.14
CA THR A 146 0.86 -13.89 6.21
C THR A 146 2.08 -13.11 6.74
N THR A 147 1.90 -12.72 8.02
CA THR A 147 2.88 -12.70 9.11
C THR A 147 4.15 -11.85 8.93
N SER A 148 4.15 -10.68 9.58
CA SER A 148 5.29 -10.33 10.41
C SER A 148 4.82 -9.68 11.71
N THR A 149 5.40 -10.22 12.78
CA THR A 149 5.44 -9.70 14.13
C THR A 149 6.25 -8.41 14.16
N ASP A 150 5.80 -7.51 15.02
CA ASP A 150 6.39 -6.22 15.34
C ASP A 150 6.20 -5.11 14.30
N GLY A 151 5.95 -3.92 14.82
CA GLY A 151 5.03 -2.97 14.23
C GLY A 151 5.48 -2.40 12.89
N THR A 152 4.75 -2.70 11.83
CA THR A 152 4.38 -1.76 10.73
C THR A 152 3.46 -2.48 9.72
N ILE A 153 2.36 -1.82 9.38
CA ILE A 153 1.55 -1.96 8.14
C ILE A 153 1.10 -3.38 7.70
N ASN A 154 -0.12 -3.75 8.10
CA ASN A 154 -1.05 -4.51 7.26
C ASN A 154 -2.49 -4.33 7.80
N PRO A 155 -3.41 -3.63 7.12
CA PRO A 155 -4.82 -3.72 7.44
C PRO A 155 -5.32 -5.05 6.90
N LYS A 156 -5.04 -6.15 7.60
CA LYS A 156 -6.08 -7.16 7.71
C LYS A 156 -7.23 -6.42 8.37
N ALA A 157 -8.25 -6.05 7.59
CA ALA A 157 -9.58 -5.98 8.15
C ALA A 157 -9.86 -7.38 8.69
N THR A 158 -9.43 -7.65 9.92
CA THR A 158 -9.77 -8.84 10.70
C THR A 158 -11.26 -8.72 10.99
N PHE A 159 -12.08 -8.98 9.97
CA PHE A 159 -13.52 -9.19 10.10
C PHE A 159 -13.83 -10.55 10.77
N ALA A 160 -12.81 -11.20 11.33
CA ALA A 160 -12.91 -12.36 12.22
C ALA A 160 -12.64 -11.97 13.69
N GLU A 161 -13.07 -10.77 14.10
CA GLU A 161 -13.06 -10.40 15.52
C GLU A 161 -14.42 -10.68 16.15
N THR A 162 -14.44 -11.61 17.10
CA THR A 162 -15.62 -11.92 17.90
C THR A 162 -16.03 -10.68 18.72
N PRO A 163 -17.33 -10.35 18.84
CA PRO A 163 -17.80 -9.15 19.55
C PRO A 163 -17.25 -9.03 20.97
N SER A 164 -17.00 -10.15 21.65
CA SER A 164 -16.41 -10.20 22.99
C SER A 164 -15.03 -9.54 23.09
N LYS A 165 -14.19 -9.61 22.04
CA LYS A 165 -12.84 -9.01 22.08
C LYS A 165 -12.88 -7.48 22.12
N TRP A 166 -13.93 -6.87 21.58
CA TRP A 166 -14.13 -5.41 21.61
C TRP A 166 -14.31 -4.90 23.05
N PHE A 167 -14.99 -5.67 23.89
CA PHE A 167 -15.30 -5.28 25.27
C PHE A 167 -14.17 -5.55 26.27
N PHE A 168 -13.33 -6.58 26.03
CA PHE A 168 -12.37 -7.05 27.05
C PHE A 168 -10.90 -6.72 26.76
N LYS A 169 -10.52 -6.39 25.52
CA LYS A 169 -9.09 -6.31 25.14
C LYS A 169 -8.70 -5.14 24.24
N LYS A 170 -9.64 -4.38 23.69
CA LYS A 170 -9.33 -3.37 22.66
C LYS A 170 -9.17 -1.98 23.27
N THR A 171 -7.93 -1.52 23.38
CA THR A 171 -7.55 -0.20 23.92
C THR A 171 -7.44 0.87 22.82
N SER A 172 -7.14 0.45 21.59
CA SER A 172 -7.10 1.35 20.44
C SER A 172 -7.66 0.68 19.19
N LEU A 173 -8.41 1.45 18.41
CA LEU A 173 -8.92 1.04 17.10
C LEU A 173 -8.46 2.09 16.10
N ARG A 174 -7.71 1.67 15.08
CA ARG A 174 -7.33 2.55 13.97
C ARG A 174 -8.55 2.69 13.05
N ILE A 175 -9.07 3.91 12.87
CA ILE A 175 -10.29 4.15 12.09
C ILE A 175 -9.97 4.43 10.62
N TRP A 176 -8.97 5.27 10.36
CA TRP A 176 -8.64 5.74 9.00
C TRP A 176 -7.20 5.43 8.62
N TYR A 177 -6.98 5.18 7.32
CA TYR A 177 -5.67 4.96 6.72
C TYR A 177 -5.02 6.27 6.24
N GLU A 178 -3.69 6.26 6.09
CA GLU A 178 -2.79 7.35 5.70
C GLU A 178 -2.96 7.94 4.28
N LEU A 179 -4.14 7.82 3.68
CA LEU A 179 -4.45 8.58 2.45
C LEU A 179 -4.66 10.08 2.71
N SER A 180 -4.78 10.50 3.97
CA SER A 180 -5.02 11.90 4.39
C SER A 180 -3.83 12.56 5.09
N GLY A 181 -2.68 11.89 5.20
CA GLY A 181 -1.50 12.41 5.91
C GLY A 181 -1.61 12.46 7.44
N PHE A 182 -2.73 12.00 8.03
CA PHE A 182 -2.93 11.93 9.49
C PHE A 182 -3.51 10.57 9.89
N SER A 183 -2.90 9.93 10.89
CA SER A 183 -3.43 8.69 11.48
C SER A 183 -4.46 9.01 12.58
N VAL A 184 -5.71 8.56 12.39
CA VAL A 184 -6.79 8.75 13.37
C VAL A 184 -7.01 7.45 14.13
N HIS A 185 -6.77 7.51 15.44
CA HIS A 185 -6.97 6.40 16.37
C HIS A 185 -8.14 6.70 17.30
N LEU A 186 -9.09 5.78 17.38
CA LEU A 186 -10.04 5.72 18.47
C LEU A 186 -9.31 5.12 19.68
N LEU A 187 -9.03 5.94 20.68
CA LEU A 187 -8.50 5.48 21.96
C LEU A 187 -9.70 5.21 22.87
N LEU A 188 -9.90 3.94 23.24
CA LEU A 188 -10.87 3.62 24.27
C LEU A 188 -10.16 3.66 25.62
N ASN A 189 -10.67 4.48 26.53
CA ASN A 189 -10.16 4.53 27.89
C ASN A 189 -10.54 3.24 28.63
N SER A 190 -9.54 2.45 28.99
CA SER A 190 -9.70 1.19 29.73
C SER A 190 -10.50 1.36 31.04
N ALA A 191 -10.29 2.47 31.77
CA ALA A 191 -11.04 2.74 33.00
C ALA A 191 -12.55 2.89 32.74
N ILE A 192 -12.92 3.54 31.63
CA ILE A 192 -14.32 3.72 31.24
C ILE A 192 -14.96 2.39 30.83
N GLN A 193 -14.21 1.54 30.11
CA GLN A 193 -14.68 0.19 29.73
C GLN A 193 -15.01 -0.66 30.97
N HIS A 194 -14.15 -0.64 31.99
CA HIS A 194 -14.38 -1.35 33.25
C HIS A 194 -15.58 -0.82 34.03
N ILE A 195 -15.82 0.51 34.01
CA ILE A 195 -17.01 1.11 34.65
C ILE A 195 -18.29 0.67 33.94
N ILE A 196 -18.32 0.72 32.60
CA ILE A 196 -19.52 0.32 31.82
C ILE A 196 -19.83 -1.16 32.04
N TRP A 197 -18.81 -2.02 32.02
CA TRP A 197 -19.01 -3.46 32.19
C TRP A 197 -19.47 -3.83 33.61
N SER A 198 -18.90 -3.20 34.64
CA SER A 198 -19.34 -3.42 36.02
C SER A 198 -20.78 -2.95 36.25
N ALA A 199 -21.17 -1.82 35.65
CA ALA A 199 -22.55 -1.33 35.69
C ALA A 199 -23.54 -2.29 34.97
N MET A 200 -23.16 -2.80 33.79
CA MET A 200 -23.99 -3.76 33.05
C MET A 200 -24.18 -5.07 33.83
N LEU A 201 -23.11 -5.64 34.38
CA LEU A 201 -23.19 -6.84 35.21
C LEU A 201 -24.00 -6.62 36.48
N GLY A 202 -23.80 -5.48 37.15
CA GLY A 202 -24.57 -5.09 38.32
C GLY A 202 -26.06 -5.01 38.01
N TYR A 203 -26.43 -4.36 36.90
CA TYR A 203 -27.83 -4.25 36.47
C TYR A 203 -28.45 -5.62 36.15
N ILE A 204 -27.73 -6.48 35.43
CA ILE A 204 -28.18 -7.85 35.11
C ILE A 204 -28.38 -8.64 36.41
N GLY A 205 -27.45 -8.55 37.35
CA GLY A 205 -27.56 -9.18 38.67
C GLY A 205 -28.79 -8.73 39.44
N ILE A 206 -29.07 -7.42 39.46
CA ILE A 206 -30.27 -6.86 40.12
C ILE A 206 -31.55 -7.37 39.44
N ARG A 207 -31.58 -7.44 38.10
CA ARG A 207 -32.75 -7.96 37.35
C ARG A 207 -32.98 -9.44 37.62
N LEU A 208 -31.92 -10.25 37.66
CA LEU A 208 -32.01 -11.67 38.00
C LEU A 208 -32.46 -11.88 39.44
N LEU A 209 -31.95 -11.07 40.37
CA LEU A 209 -32.36 -11.10 41.77
C LEU A 209 -33.85 -10.74 41.91
N LYS A 210 -34.31 -9.68 41.24
CA LYS A 210 -35.73 -9.30 41.24
C LYS A 210 -36.61 -10.42 40.69
N MET A 211 -36.24 -11.02 39.57
CA MET A 211 -36.96 -12.14 38.97
C MET A 211 -37.01 -13.37 39.90
N PHE A 212 -35.93 -13.64 40.64
CA PHE A 212 -35.87 -14.72 41.61
C PHE A 212 -36.78 -14.45 42.84
N LEU A 213 -36.76 -13.22 43.36
CA LEU A 213 -37.58 -12.82 44.50
C LEU A 213 -39.08 -12.85 44.18
N GLU A 214 -39.46 -12.36 42.99
CA GLU A 214 -40.84 -12.44 42.48
C GLU A 214 -41.29 -13.91 42.37
N LYS A 215 -40.45 -14.80 41.82
CA LYS A 215 -40.77 -16.23 41.69
C LYS A 215 -40.91 -16.95 43.04
N ARG A 216 -40.22 -16.49 44.08
CA ARG A 216 -40.28 -17.06 45.44
C ARG A 216 -41.33 -16.40 46.34
N GLN A 217 -42.03 -15.37 45.87
CA GLN A 217 -43.00 -14.58 46.65
C GLN A 217 -42.42 -14.01 47.96
N ILE A 218 -41.12 -13.69 47.97
CA ILE A 218 -40.44 -13.13 49.14
C ILE A 218 -40.40 -11.60 49.00
N ASN A 219 -41.11 -10.90 49.88
CA ASN A 219 -41.02 -9.44 50.00
C ASN A 219 -39.90 -9.07 50.96
N LEU A 220 -38.83 -8.45 50.44
CA LEU A 220 -37.74 -7.91 51.25
C LEU A 220 -38.08 -6.48 51.71
N PRO A 221 -38.24 -6.24 53.03
CA PRO A 221 -38.46 -4.89 53.55
C PRO A 221 -37.14 -4.09 53.44
N GLY A 222 -37.16 -2.97 52.71
CA GLY A 222 -36.03 -2.03 52.61
C GLY A 222 -35.41 -1.83 51.22
N LEU A 223 -35.83 -2.60 50.20
CA LEU A 223 -35.32 -2.49 48.82
C LEU A 223 -36.37 -1.90 47.86
N SER A 224 -37.07 -0.84 48.27
CA SER A 224 -38.15 -0.20 47.50
C SER A 224 -37.71 0.33 46.12
N TRP A 225 -36.44 0.71 45.97
CA TRP A 225 -35.84 1.23 44.73
C TRP A 225 -35.67 0.18 43.62
N ILE A 226 -35.72 -1.12 43.94
CA ILE A 226 -35.67 -2.21 42.95
C ILE A 226 -37.07 -2.48 42.36
N ASN A 227 -38.12 -2.15 43.11
CA ASN A 227 -39.51 -2.46 42.76
C ASN A 227 -40.21 -1.38 41.93
N THR A 228 -39.49 -0.34 41.49
CA THR A 228 -40.01 0.70 40.59
C THR A 228 -40.20 0.14 39.17
N ALA A 229 -41.12 -0.81 39.01
CA ALA A 229 -41.77 -1.05 37.73
C ALA A 229 -42.54 0.24 37.39
N GLY A 230 -42.27 0.79 36.21
CA GLY A 230 -42.97 1.95 35.69
C GLY A 230 -44.46 1.66 35.54
N ASN A 231 -45.23 1.89 36.58
CA ASN A 231 -46.68 1.99 36.49
C ASN A 231 -46.99 3.46 36.15
N ARG A 232 -46.80 3.83 34.87
CA ARG A 232 -47.46 5.01 34.33
C ARG A 232 -48.94 4.68 34.23
N SER A 233 -49.66 4.90 35.33
CA SER A 233 -51.11 5.04 35.30
C SER A 233 -51.40 6.31 34.51
N CYS A 234 -51.86 6.15 33.26
CA CYS A 234 -52.66 7.19 32.63
C CYS A 234 -53.86 7.43 33.55
N LYS A 235 -54.01 8.66 34.04
CA LYS A 235 -55.28 9.17 34.56
C LYS A 235 -55.74 10.24 33.59
N GLU A 236 -56.98 10.08 33.15
CA GLU A 236 -57.81 11.06 32.43
C GLU A 236 -57.90 12.38 33.18
#